data_AF-A0A6I1QGF1-F1
#
_entry.id   AF-A0A6I1QGF1-F1
#
_cell.length_a   1.000
_cell.length_b   1.000
_cell.length_c   1.000
_cell.angle_alpha   90.00
_cell.angle_beta   90.00
_cell.angle_gamma   90.00
#
_symmetry.space_group_name_H-M   'P 1'
#
loop_
_entity.id
_entity.type
_entity.pdbx_description
1 polymer ?
#
loop_
_entity_poly.entity_id
_entity_poly.type
_entity_poly.pdbx_seq_one_letter_code
_entity_poly.pdbx_strand_id
1 'polypeptide(L)'
;MMFGEPIPRDALSECQRHTELCDVMLLVGTSAVVYPAADFPMQVLRQGGKLIEVNPEQTAVSSYCEIVFRAPAGQVLPSLVAALSEAA
;
A
#
# COMPACT_ATOMS: atom_id res chain seq x y z
N MET A 1 10.84 3.42 -16.39
CA MET A 1 10.12 2.18 -16.75
C MET A 1 8.86 2.56 -17.48
N MET A 2 8.70 2.01 -18.67
CA MET A 2 7.50 2.10 -19.49
C MET A 2 6.67 0.82 -19.35
N PHE A 3 5.40 0.86 -19.76
CA PHE A 3 4.60 -0.36 -19.83
C PHE A 3 5.24 -1.39 -20.77
N GLY A 4 5.31 -2.64 -20.31
CA GLY A 4 5.93 -3.75 -21.04
C GLY A 4 7.45 -3.88 -20.84
N GLU A 5 8.11 -2.90 -20.24
CA GLU A 5 9.50 -3.06 -19.82
C GLU A 5 9.56 -3.92 -18.55
N PRO A 6 10.54 -4.84 -18.45
CA PRO A 6 10.73 -5.61 -17.24
C PRO A 6 11.14 -4.71 -16.08
N ILE A 7 10.58 -4.97 -14.91
CA ILE A 7 11.02 -4.30 -13.69
C ILE A 7 12.41 -4.82 -13.28
N PRO A 8 13.35 -3.94 -12.86
CA PRO A 8 14.62 -4.36 -12.31
C PRO A 8 14.46 -5.44 -11.23
N ARG A 9 15.20 -6.53 -11.38
CA ARG A 9 15.04 -7.73 -10.54
C ARG A 9 15.44 -7.49 -9.09
N ASP A 10 16.46 -6.66 -8.88
CA ASP A 10 16.91 -6.20 -7.57
C ASP A 10 15.80 -5.46 -6.84
N ALA A 11 15.16 -4.48 -7.49
CA ALA A 11 14.05 -3.73 -6.92
C ALA A 11 12.86 -4.66 -6.58
N LEU A 12 12.50 -5.59 -7.46
CA LEU A 12 11.44 -6.58 -7.17
C LEU A 12 11.80 -7.47 -5.98
N SER A 13 13.05 -7.94 -5.91
CA SER A 13 13.51 -8.81 -4.83
C SER A 13 13.48 -8.09 -3.48
N GLU A 14 13.86 -6.81 -3.45
CA GLU A 14 13.74 -5.99 -2.25
C GLU A 14 12.29 -5.77 -1.84
N CYS A 15 11.41 -5.44 -2.78
CA CYS A 15 9.98 -5.32 -2.51
C CYS A 15 9.42 -6.62 -1.92
N GLN A 16 9.74 -7.77 -2.53
CA GLN A 16 9.31 -9.08 -2.07
C GLN A 16 9.75 -9.35 -0.63
N ARG A 17 11.04 -9.12 -0.31
CA ARG A 17 11.59 -9.30 1.04
C ARG A 17 10.87 -8.40 2.06
N HIS A 18 10.57 -7.16 1.70
CA HIS A 18 9.84 -6.26 2.58
C HIS A 18 8.38 -6.68 2.75
N THR A 19 7.73 -7.14 1.68
CA THR A 19 6.37 -7.67 1.71
C THR A 19 6.25 -8.89 2.63
N GLU A 20 7.23 -9.80 2.61
CA GLU A 20 7.26 -10.99 3.48
C GLU A 20 7.37 -10.68 4.98
N LEU A 21 7.90 -9.51 5.33
CA LEU A 21 8.09 -9.07 6.72
C LEU A 21 7.01 -8.05 7.15
N CYS A 22 6.02 -7.78 6.30
CA CYS A 22 5.11 -6.68 6.49
C CYS A 22 3.86 -7.10 7.27
N ASP A 23 3.70 -6.58 8.48
CA ASP A 23 2.49 -6.79 9.29
C ASP A 23 1.35 -5.84 8.89
N VAL A 24 1.68 -4.64 8.41
CA VAL A 24 0.72 -3.61 7.99
C VAL A 24 1.25 -2.89 6.76
N MET A 25 0.50 -2.91 5.67
CA MET A 25 0.82 -2.20 4.43
C MET A 25 -0.12 -1.01 4.21
N LEU A 26 0.47 0.17 4.08
CA LEU A 26 -0.24 1.40 3.75
C LEU A 26 -0.21 1.64 2.23
N LEU A 27 -1.38 1.58 1.59
CA LEU A 27 -1.56 1.90 0.17
C LEU A 27 -1.96 3.35 0.01
N VAL A 28 -1.16 4.14 -0.73
CA VAL A 28 -1.37 5.58 -0.87
C VAL A 28 -1.46 5.95 -2.35
N GLY A 29 -2.58 6.53 -2.77
CA GLY A 29 -2.72 7.12 -4.11
C GLY A 29 -2.51 6.13 -5.27
N THR A 30 -2.86 4.86 -5.08
CA THR A 30 -2.72 3.80 -6.09
C THR A 30 -4.07 3.14 -6.33
N SER A 31 -4.39 2.82 -7.58
CA SER A 31 -5.56 2.02 -7.93
C SER A 31 -5.34 0.51 -7.71
N ALA A 32 -4.09 0.10 -7.47
CA ALA A 32 -3.69 -1.30 -7.27
C ALA A 32 -4.11 -2.25 -8.40
N VAL A 33 -3.95 -1.81 -9.67
CA VAL A 33 -4.27 -2.62 -10.86
C VAL A 33 -3.07 -3.00 -11.74
N VAL A 34 -1.90 -2.39 -11.51
CA VAL A 34 -0.71 -2.60 -12.35
C VAL A 34 0.20 -3.65 -11.74
N TYR A 35 0.43 -4.72 -12.47
CA TYR A 35 1.32 -5.81 -12.06
C TYR A 35 2.79 -5.51 -12.41
N PRO A 36 3.74 -6.00 -11.61
CA PRO A 36 3.59 -6.89 -10.45
C PRO A 36 3.20 -6.19 -9.13
N ALA A 37 3.29 -4.87 -9.04
CA ALA A 37 3.10 -4.13 -7.78
C ALA A 37 1.72 -4.36 -7.11
N ALA A 38 0.68 -4.59 -7.89
CA ALA A 38 -0.67 -4.88 -7.41
C ALA A 38 -0.79 -6.19 -6.61
N ASP A 39 0.16 -7.13 -6.70
CA ASP A 39 0.10 -8.39 -5.94
C ASP A 39 0.67 -8.25 -4.51
N PHE A 40 1.53 -7.27 -4.23
CA PHE A 40 2.14 -7.10 -2.90
C PHE A 40 1.11 -6.96 -1.76
N PRO A 41 0.03 -6.14 -1.88
CA PRO A 41 -0.99 -6.05 -0.83
C PRO A 41 -1.69 -7.38 -0.59
N MET A 42 -1.92 -8.16 -1.64
CA MET A 42 -2.55 -9.48 -1.53
C MET A 42 -1.61 -10.48 -0.84
N GLN A 43 -0.31 -10.40 -1.07
CA GLN A 43 0.68 -11.21 -0.37
C GLN A 43 0.70 -10.92 1.12
N VAL A 44 0.66 -9.65 1.53
CA VAL A 44 0.56 -9.24 2.95
C VAL A 44 -0.69 -9.85 3.60
N LEU A 45 -1.86 -9.75 2.95
CA LEU A 45 -3.10 -10.36 3.46
C LEU A 45 -3.00 -11.88 3.60
N ARG A 46 -2.40 -12.57 2.62
CA ARG A 46 -2.21 -14.04 2.68
C ARG A 46 -1.35 -14.47 3.86
N GLN A 47 -0.46 -13.59 4.32
CA GLN A 47 0.41 -13.82 5.48
C GLN A 47 -0.24 -13.39 6.81
N GLY A 48 -1.49 -12.89 6.77
CA GLY A 48 -2.23 -12.43 7.95
C GLY A 48 -1.98 -10.97 8.33
N GLY A 49 -1.23 -10.23 7.50
CA GLY A 49 -1.04 -8.79 7.67
C GLY A 49 -2.27 -7.98 7.31
N LYS A 50 -2.23 -6.69 7.63
CA LYS A 50 -3.35 -5.75 7.46
C LYS A 50 -3.08 -4.75 6.36
N LEU A 51 -4.14 -4.30 5.70
CA LEU A 51 -4.06 -3.24 4.70
C LEU A 51 -4.79 -1.98 5.18
N ILE A 52 -4.17 -0.83 4.93
CA ILE A 52 -4.77 0.50 5.12
C ILE A 52 -4.69 1.24 3.79
N GLU A 53 -5.79 1.82 3.36
CA GLU A 53 -5.85 2.59 2.12
C GLU A 53 -6.04 4.09 2.37
N VAL A 54 -5.31 4.91 1.63
CA VAL A 54 -5.51 6.35 1.50
C VAL A 54 -5.69 6.68 0.03
N ASN A 55 -6.95 6.88 -0.38
CA ASN A 55 -7.27 7.25 -1.75
C ASN A 55 -8.63 7.95 -1.82
N PRO A 56 -8.81 9.06 -2.59
CA PRO A 56 -10.09 9.73 -2.73
C PRO A 56 -11.20 8.81 -3.28
N GLU A 57 -10.83 7.93 -4.19
CA GLU A 57 -11.73 7.01 -4.89
C GLU A 57 -11.55 5.57 -4.42
N GLN A 58 -12.58 4.74 -4.64
CA GLN A 58 -12.52 3.30 -4.40
C GLN A 58 -11.61 2.60 -5.41
N THR A 59 -10.88 1.59 -4.97
CA THR A 59 -9.91 0.84 -5.78
C THR A 59 -10.17 -0.65 -5.72
N ALA A 60 -9.37 -1.42 -6.48
CA ALA A 60 -9.45 -2.86 -6.52
C ALA A 60 -9.17 -3.54 -5.16
N VAL A 61 -8.48 -2.85 -4.24
CA VAL A 61 -8.10 -3.41 -2.93
C VAL A 61 -8.91 -2.87 -1.76
N SER A 62 -9.76 -1.86 -1.98
CA SER A 62 -10.53 -1.21 -0.92
C SER A 62 -11.34 -2.17 -0.06
N SER A 63 -11.94 -3.20 -0.65
CA SER A 63 -12.78 -4.17 0.09
C SER A 63 -11.98 -5.11 1.00
N TYR A 64 -10.66 -5.19 0.82
CA TYR A 64 -9.78 -5.98 1.67
C TYR A 64 -9.07 -5.14 2.74
N CYS A 65 -9.22 -3.81 2.70
CA CYS A 65 -8.57 -2.92 3.65
C CYS A 65 -9.34 -2.86 4.96
N GLU A 66 -8.61 -2.93 6.08
CA GLU A 66 -9.18 -2.80 7.42
C GLU A 66 -9.60 -1.34 7.67
N ILE A 67 -8.83 -0.38 7.16
CA ILE A 67 -9.09 1.05 7.27
C ILE A 67 -8.97 1.68 5.88
N VAL A 68 -9.90 2.58 5.57
CA VAL A 68 -9.96 3.27 4.28
C VAL A 68 -10.21 4.75 4.50
N PHE A 69 -9.27 5.59 4.09
CA PHE A 69 -9.40 7.04 4.08
C PHE A 69 -9.79 7.53 2.68
N ARG A 70 -11.04 7.96 2.53
CA ARG A 70 -11.58 8.57 1.30
C ARG A 70 -11.25 10.05 1.20
N ALA A 71 -9.96 10.35 1.04
CA ALA A 71 -9.44 11.70 0.95
C ALA A 71 -8.06 11.76 0.25
N PRO A 72 -7.61 12.95 -0.20
CA PRO A 72 -6.28 13.11 -0.75
C PRO A 72 -5.19 12.78 0.26
N ALA A 73 -4.15 12.05 -0.17
CA ALA A 73 -3.02 11.67 0.68
C ALA A 73 -2.33 12.87 1.33
N GLY A 74 -2.25 14.00 0.62
CA GLY A 74 -1.67 15.24 1.14
C GLY A 74 -2.41 15.86 2.33
N GLN A 75 -3.64 15.42 2.63
CA GLN A 75 -4.39 15.84 3.83
C GLN A 75 -4.29 14.78 4.93
N VAL A 76 -4.42 13.50 4.55
CA VAL A 76 -4.47 12.39 5.50
C VAL A 76 -3.11 12.12 6.14
N LEU A 77 -2.04 12.02 5.34
CA LEU A 77 -0.73 11.63 5.88
C LEU A 77 -0.16 12.63 6.89
N PRO A 78 -0.20 13.96 6.69
CA PRO A 78 0.24 14.90 7.71
C PRO A 78 -0.56 14.79 9.01
N SER A 79 -1.87 14.57 8.91
CA SER A 79 -2.75 14.42 10.07
C SER A 79 -2.43 13.14 10.85
N LEU A 80 -2.14 12.03 10.16
CA LEU A 80 -1.70 10.79 10.80
C LEU A 80 -0.36 10.96 11.53
N VAL A 81 0.61 11.63 10.92
CA VAL A 81 1.92 11.90 11.54
C VAL A 81 1.77 12.79 12.79
N ALA A 82 0.93 13.82 12.71
CA ALA A 82 0.63 14.68 13.86
C ALA A 82 0.02 13.89 15.03
N ALA A 83 -0.99 13.06 14.74
CA ALA A 83 -1.64 12.21 15.74
C ALA A 83 -0.68 11.20 16.39
N LEU A 84 0.26 10.63 15.63
CA LEU A 84 1.29 9.73 16.17
C LEU A 84 2.27 10.46 17.09
N SER A 85 2.56 11.73 16.80
CA SER A 85 3.49 12.54 17.60
C SER A 85 2.88 12.99 18.93
N GLU A 86 1.55 13.13 19.00
CA GLU A 86 0.81 13.44 20.24
C GLU A 86 0.58 12.20 21.11
N ALA A 87 0.62 11.01 20.52
CA ALA A 87 0.43 9.74 21.22
C ALA A 87 1.72 9.17 21.83
N ALA A 88 2.88 9.79 21.58
CA ALA A 88 4.20 9.39 22.06
C ALA A 88 4.65 10.24 23.26
#